data_AF-A0A3M1IAH4-F1
#
_entry.id   AF-A0A3M1IAH4-F1
#
_cell.length_a   1.000
_cell.length_b   1.000
_cell.length_c   1.000
_cell.angle_alpha   90.00
_cell.angle_beta   90.00
_cell.angle_gamma   90.00
#
_symmetry.space_group_name_H-M   'P 1'
#
loop_
_entity.id
_entity.type
_entity.pdbx_description
1 polymer ?
#
loop_
_entity_poly.entity_id
_entity_poly.type
_entity_poly.pdbx_seq_one_letter_code
_entity_poly.pdbx_strand_id
1 'polypeptide(L)'
;MSEPPHLLEIARSLAVLHEVGRTCAQRWRERREAETARQARQARRREALVRRFDEEWREIEAGLEAAWEERKAAWERHAAARRERIEAAIDRARQALETTLEEAAGRAKYRLQRDQLRNTRQTETALTEARRAHEQFEQELEAEEAVLETLEVRAAGLLSAYGGWRRLAARQTAPEELELPEEPSAQLEFLRQWLAQAEKAMGRLRLLFLPVVFRYVPWWLWLAFIVAGHAAAVYVLPEMGMASWPLPAAVRSLGCWVGALLLLWLVGRQLG
;
A
#
# COMPACT_ATOMS: atom_id res chain seq x y z
N MET A 1 61.61 156.86 24.47
CA MET A 1 62.02 155.79 25.40
C MET A 1 62.02 154.50 24.59
N SER A 2 63.21 154.08 24.14
CA SER A 2 63.38 152.93 23.23
C SER A 2 63.31 151.63 24.02
N GLU A 3 62.36 150.76 23.67
CA GLU A 3 62.30 149.39 24.17
C GLU A 3 63.57 148.63 23.74
N PRO A 4 64.17 147.83 24.63
CA PRO A 4 65.46 147.24 24.37
C PRO A 4 65.34 146.06 23.37
N PRO A 5 66.22 145.99 22.35
CA PRO A 5 66.08 145.09 21.20
C PRO A 5 66.08 143.58 21.53
N HIS A 6 66.51 143.19 22.72
CA HIS A 6 66.51 141.80 23.18
C HIS A 6 65.10 141.27 23.52
N LEU A 7 64.16 142.13 23.93
CA LEU A 7 62.77 141.72 24.23
C LEU A 7 61.99 141.39 22.94
N LEU A 8 62.34 142.05 21.83
CA LEU A 8 61.77 141.80 20.50
C LEU A 8 62.27 140.48 19.89
N GLU A 9 63.54 140.13 20.11
CA GLU A 9 64.09 138.82 19.74
C GLU A 9 63.50 137.68 20.59
N ILE A 10 63.33 137.91 21.90
CA ILE A 10 62.67 136.95 22.79
C ILE A 10 61.20 136.76 22.37
N ALA A 11 60.46 137.82 22.08
CA ALA A 11 59.09 137.74 21.60
C ALA A 11 58.97 137.02 20.23
N ARG A 12 59.91 137.25 19.30
CA ARG A 12 59.97 136.51 18.02
C ARG A 12 60.31 135.04 18.22
N SER A 13 61.27 134.72 19.08
CA SER A 13 61.62 133.32 19.38
C SER A 13 60.49 132.57 20.07
N LEU A 14 59.74 133.23 20.96
CA LEU A 14 58.54 132.69 21.60
C LEU A 14 57.38 132.52 20.61
N ALA A 15 57.19 133.45 19.67
CA ALA A 15 56.19 133.32 18.61
C ALA A 15 56.51 132.12 17.68
N VAL A 16 57.78 131.94 17.31
CA VAL A 16 58.23 130.80 16.51
C VAL A 16 58.07 129.48 17.30
N LEU A 17 58.44 129.44 18.58
CA LEU A 17 58.24 128.25 19.43
C LEU A 17 56.77 127.91 19.64
N HIS A 18 55.90 128.91 19.75
CA HIS A 18 54.45 128.72 19.86
C HIS A 18 53.84 128.20 18.55
N GLU A 19 54.30 128.70 17.39
CA GLU A 19 53.87 128.23 16.07
C GLU A 19 54.36 126.79 15.78
N VAL A 20 55.62 126.49 16.14
CA VAL A 20 56.18 125.13 16.10
C VAL A 20 55.42 124.21 17.06
N GLY A 21 55.09 124.69 18.27
CA GLY A 21 54.29 123.96 19.25
C GLY A 21 52.88 123.65 18.75
N ARG A 22 52.19 124.60 18.11
CA ARG A 22 50.90 124.37 17.45
C ARG A 22 51.02 123.39 16.30
N THR A 23 52.04 123.51 15.47
CA THR A 23 52.29 122.63 14.32
C THR A 23 52.62 121.20 14.78
N CYS A 24 53.42 121.05 15.84
CA CYS A 24 53.73 119.75 16.46
C CYS A 24 52.50 119.15 17.14
N ALA A 25 51.71 119.93 17.89
CA ALA A 25 50.47 119.46 18.51
C ALA A 25 49.42 119.05 17.46
N GLN A 26 49.33 119.79 16.35
CA GLN A 26 48.46 119.47 15.23
C GLN A 26 48.92 118.19 14.51
N ARG A 27 50.21 118.09 14.15
CA ARG A 27 50.78 116.86 13.58
C ARG A 27 50.65 115.65 14.50
N TRP A 28 50.73 115.85 15.82
CA TRP A 28 50.55 114.79 16.80
C TRP A 28 49.08 114.33 16.89
N ARG A 29 48.12 115.27 16.86
CA ARG A 29 46.68 114.95 16.75
C ARG A 29 46.38 114.21 15.44
N GLU A 30 46.86 114.71 14.31
CA GLU A 30 46.69 114.07 12.99
C GLU A 30 47.30 112.67 12.95
N ARG A 31 48.50 112.46 13.52
CA ARG A 31 49.11 111.12 13.62
C ARG A 31 48.30 110.19 14.52
N ARG A 32 47.83 110.68 15.67
CA ARG A 32 47.02 109.88 16.61
C ARG A 32 45.67 109.50 16.02
N GLU A 33 45.01 110.44 15.33
CA GLU A 33 43.77 110.19 14.58
C GLU A 33 44.00 109.23 13.41
N ALA A 34 45.11 109.37 12.68
CA ALA A 34 45.47 108.44 11.62
C ALA A 34 45.75 107.03 12.16
N GLU A 35 46.38 106.91 13.33
CA GLU A 35 46.68 105.63 13.98
C GLU A 35 45.42 104.95 14.54
N THR A 36 44.54 105.68 15.22
CA THR A 36 43.24 105.16 15.65
C THR A 36 42.37 104.78 14.45
N ALA A 37 42.39 105.56 13.37
CA ALA A 37 41.71 105.21 12.12
C ALA A 37 42.32 103.98 11.42
N ARG A 38 43.63 103.73 11.55
CA ARG A 38 44.26 102.48 11.06
C ARG A 38 43.86 101.29 11.92
N GLN A 39 43.89 101.42 13.24
CA GLN A 39 43.48 100.38 14.18
C GLN A 39 42.00 100.02 14.00
N ALA A 40 41.11 101.02 13.88
CA ALA A 40 39.69 100.80 13.60
C ALA A 40 39.47 100.08 12.25
N ARG A 41 40.24 100.42 11.22
CA ARG A 41 40.20 99.72 9.93
C ARG A 41 40.67 98.26 10.05
N GLN A 42 41.74 98.02 10.82
CA GLN A 42 42.23 96.65 11.07
C GLN A 42 41.23 95.83 11.90
N ALA A 43 40.63 96.41 12.93
CA ALA A 43 39.59 95.77 13.75
C ALA A 43 38.37 95.39 12.90
N ARG A 44 37.85 96.32 12.09
CA ARG A 44 36.75 96.05 11.15
C ARG A 44 37.09 94.96 10.13
N ARG A 45 38.34 94.94 9.62
CA ARG A 45 38.80 93.87 8.72
C ARG A 45 38.84 92.51 9.44
N ARG A 46 39.33 92.46 10.67
CA ARG A 46 39.35 91.23 11.48
C ARG A 46 37.94 90.74 11.79
N GLU A 47 37.04 91.61 12.24
CA GLU A 47 35.64 91.26 12.47
C GLU A 47 34.94 90.78 11.20
N ALA A 48 35.17 91.42 10.06
CA ALA A 48 34.61 90.99 8.78
C ALA A 48 35.12 89.60 8.37
N LEU A 49 36.39 89.28 8.63
CA LEU A 49 36.94 87.95 8.38
C LEU A 49 36.34 86.90 9.33
N VAL A 50 36.24 87.20 10.63
CA VAL A 50 35.62 86.30 11.61
C VAL A 50 34.17 86.02 11.24
N ARG A 51 33.39 87.05 10.88
CA ARG A 51 32.00 86.85 10.43
C ARG A 51 31.89 85.98 9.20
N ARG A 52 32.77 86.18 8.21
CA ARG A 52 32.81 85.31 7.01
C ARG A 52 33.10 83.87 7.38
N PHE A 53 34.10 83.62 8.23
CA PHE A 53 34.40 82.27 8.69
C PHE A 53 33.24 81.67 9.49
N ASP A 54 32.59 82.43 10.37
CA ASP A 54 31.42 81.96 11.13
C ASP A 54 30.24 81.63 10.20
N GLU A 55 30.01 82.44 9.16
CA GLU A 55 28.99 82.20 8.14
C GLU A 55 29.32 80.94 7.34
N GLU A 56 30.55 80.82 6.81
CA GLU A 56 31.03 79.64 6.10
C GLU A 56 30.92 78.38 6.97
N TRP A 57 31.26 78.48 8.26
CA TRP A 57 31.20 77.34 9.18
C TRP A 57 29.77 76.90 9.46
N ARG A 58 28.85 77.84 9.65
CA ARG A 58 27.42 77.55 9.82
C ARG A 58 26.82 76.92 8.57
N GLU A 59 27.22 77.38 7.39
CA GLU A 59 26.78 76.76 6.13
C GLU A 59 27.28 75.31 6.00
N ILE A 60 28.54 75.05 6.37
CA ILE A 60 29.11 73.70 6.39
C ILE A 60 28.38 72.81 7.42
N GLU A 61 28.18 73.30 8.64
CA GLU A 61 27.48 72.57 9.71
C GLU A 61 26.04 72.22 9.32
N ALA A 62 25.28 73.20 8.81
CA ALA A 62 23.94 72.99 8.30
C ALA A 62 23.91 72.00 7.12
N GLY A 63 24.90 72.05 6.22
CA GLY A 63 25.04 71.10 5.13
C GLY A 63 25.33 69.68 5.60
N LEU A 64 26.18 69.51 6.61
CA LEU A 64 26.49 68.20 7.19
C LEU A 64 25.31 67.60 7.96
N GLU A 65 24.59 68.42 8.74
CA GLU A 65 23.37 67.99 9.44
C GLU A 65 22.28 67.56 8.45
N ALA A 66 22.05 68.36 7.40
CA ALA A 66 21.09 68.02 6.35
C ALA A 66 21.46 66.70 5.65
N ALA A 67 22.73 66.51 5.29
CA ALA A 67 23.22 65.29 4.65
C ALA A 67 23.11 64.06 5.59
N TRP A 68 23.34 64.26 6.89
CA TRP A 68 23.18 63.21 7.90
C TRP A 68 21.73 62.77 8.04
N GLU A 69 20.80 63.72 8.20
CA GLU A 69 19.38 63.41 8.32
C GLU A 69 18.81 62.78 7.05
N GLU A 70 19.24 63.23 5.86
CA GLU A 70 18.87 62.59 4.60
C GLU A 70 19.33 61.13 4.54
N ARG A 71 20.59 60.87 4.93
CA ARG A 71 21.16 59.52 4.92
C ARG A 71 20.50 58.60 5.94
N LYS A 72 20.18 59.13 7.13
CA LYS A 72 19.43 58.42 8.17
C LYS A 72 18.02 58.07 7.69
N ALA A 73 17.29 59.04 7.14
CA ALA A 73 15.95 58.81 6.59
C ALA A 73 15.99 57.79 5.43
N ALA A 74 17.00 57.84 4.56
CA ALA A 74 17.18 56.83 3.51
C ALA A 74 17.40 55.43 4.09
N TRP A 75 18.23 55.30 5.12
CA TRP A 75 18.48 54.03 5.79
C TRP A 75 17.23 53.47 6.48
N GLU A 76 16.46 54.31 7.17
CA GLU A 76 15.19 53.93 7.82
C GLU A 76 14.16 53.45 6.78
N ARG A 77 14.02 54.17 5.65
CA ARG A 77 13.17 53.74 4.53
C ARG A 77 13.60 52.38 3.98
N HIS A 78 14.90 52.16 3.78
CA HIS A 78 15.42 50.87 3.32
C HIS A 78 15.19 49.74 4.32
N ALA A 79 15.37 50.02 5.62
CA ALA A 79 15.14 49.04 6.69
C ALA A 79 13.65 48.66 6.77
N ALA A 80 12.74 49.63 6.72
CA ALA A 80 11.30 49.40 6.69
C ALA A 80 10.88 48.57 5.47
N ALA A 81 11.29 48.98 4.27
CA ALA A 81 11.00 48.26 3.03
C ALA A 81 11.60 46.83 3.00
N ARG A 82 12.72 46.59 3.71
CA ARG A 82 13.26 45.24 3.87
C ARG A 82 12.41 44.41 4.83
N ARG A 83 11.98 44.97 5.96
CA ARG A 83 11.11 44.28 6.93
C ARG A 83 9.80 43.85 6.28
N GLU A 84 9.13 44.77 5.59
CA GLU A 84 7.88 44.48 4.86
C GLU A 84 8.07 43.36 3.83
N ARG A 85 9.19 43.37 3.07
CA ARG A 85 9.50 42.29 2.11
C ARG A 85 9.72 40.94 2.79
N ILE A 86 10.37 40.92 3.96
CA ILE A 86 10.62 39.68 4.71
C ILE A 86 9.30 39.15 5.29
N GLU A 87 8.49 40.00 5.89
CA GLU A 87 7.18 39.64 6.43
C GLU A 87 6.26 39.09 5.33
N ALA A 88 6.15 39.81 4.21
CA ALA A 88 5.38 39.34 3.06
C ALA A 88 5.90 38.01 2.49
N ALA A 89 7.22 37.78 2.51
CA ALA A 89 7.80 36.51 2.08
C ALA A 89 7.47 35.37 3.05
N ILE A 90 7.50 35.61 4.36
CA ILE A 90 7.13 34.64 5.40
C ILE A 90 5.66 34.26 5.26
N ASP A 91 4.77 35.23 5.08
CA ASP A 91 3.33 34.96 4.95
C ASP A 91 3.01 34.17 3.69
N ARG A 92 3.64 34.51 2.55
CA ARG A 92 3.51 33.71 1.32
C ARG A 92 4.05 32.29 1.49
N ALA A 93 5.17 32.12 2.20
CA ALA A 93 5.72 30.80 2.46
C ALA A 93 4.80 29.96 3.36
N ARG A 94 4.17 30.57 4.37
CA ARG A 94 3.17 29.92 5.23
C ARG A 94 1.95 29.48 4.43
N GLN A 95 1.37 30.38 3.63
CA GLN A 95 0.22 30.06 2.78
C GLN A 95 0.55 28.95 1.78
N ALA A 96 1.72 29.01 1.15
CA ALA A 96 2.15 27.93 0.24
C ALA A 96 2.29 26.59 0.98
N LEU A 97 2.87 26.60 2.19
CA LEU A 97 2.99 25.39 3.00
C LEU A 97 1.62 24.83 3.40
N GLU A 98 0.70 25.68 3.85
CA GLU A 98 -0.68 25.28 4.21
C GLU A 98 -1.38 24.62 3.02
N THR A 99 -1.37 25.24 1.83
CA THR A 99 -1.93 24.65 0.62
C THR A 99 -1.30 23.29 0.30
N THR A 100 0.03 23.17 0.38
CA THR A 100 0.70 21.88 0.11
C THR A 100 0.33 20.80 1.13
N LEU A 101 0.15 21.17 2.40
CA LEU A 101 -0.27 20.25 3.46
C LEU A 101 -1.72 19.81 3.25
N GLU A 102 -2.61 20.73 2.92
CA GLU A 102 -4.01 20.42 2.62
C GLU A 102 -4.15 19.47 1.42
N GLU A 103 -3.41 19.73 0.35
CA GLU A 103 -3.39 18.85 -0.82
C GLU A 103 -2.82 17.46 -0.48
N ALA A 104 -1.72 17.41 0.29
CA ALA A 104 -1.10 16.15 0.70
C ALA A 104 -2.05 15.34 1.61
N ALA A 105 -2.72 16.00 2.55
CA ALA A 105 -3.74 15.40 3.40
C ALA A 105 -4.94 14.90 2.58
N GLY A 106 -5.40 15.69 1.60
CA GLY A 106 -6.46 15.31 0.67
C GLY A 106 -6.10 14.06 -0.13
N ARG A 107 -4.89 14.00 -0.70
CA ARG A 107 -4.37 12.82 -1.40
C ARG A 107 -4.25 11.61 -0.49
N ALA A 108 -3.78 11.79 0.75
CA ALA A 108 -3.68 10.71 1.73
C ALA A 108 -5.06 10.15 2.10
N LYS A 109 -6.03 11.03 2.38
CA LYS A 109 -7.42 10.64 2.67
C LYS A 109 -8.07 9.89 1.52
N TYR A 110 -7.93 10.39 0.29
CA TYR A 110 -8.46 9.72 -0.89
C TYR A 110 -7.86 8.32 -1.10
N ARG A 111 -6.52 8.19 -0.96
CA ARG A 111 -5.86 6.88 -1.04
C ARG A 111 -6.40 5.92 0.00
N LEU A 112 -6.50 6.34 1.26
CA LEU A 112 -7.01 5.50 2.34
C LEU A 112 -8.44 5.03 2.07
N GLN A 113 -9.33 5.94 1.64
CA GLN A 113 -10.73 5.59 1.31
C GLN A 113 -10.81 4.61 0.14
N ARG A 114 -10.00 4.83 -0.91
CA ARG A 114 -9.95 3.93 -2.06
C ARG A 114 -9.46 2.54 -1.67
N ASP A 115 -8.40 2.47 -0.87
CA ASP A 115 -7.80 1.21 -0.45
C ASP A 115 -8.76 0.45 0.49
N GLN A 116 -9.47 1.17 1.38
CA GLN A 116 -10.53 0.59 2.20
C GLN A 116 -11.65 0.00 1.34
N LEU A 117 -12.17 0.74 0.34
CA LEU A 117 -13.20 0.24 -0.56
C LEU A 117 -12.75 -0.98 -1.36
N ARG A 118 -11.48 -0.99 -1.80
CA ARG A 118 -10.90 -2.14 -2.50
C ARG A 118 -10.83 -3.36 -1.59
N ASN A 119 -10.35 -3.20 -0.36
CA ASN A 119 -10.26 -4.29 0.61
C ASN A 119 -11.64 -4.83 0.96
N THR A 120 -12.63 -3.97 1.19
CA THR A 120 -14.02 -4.41 1.44
C THR A 120 -14.54 -5.24 0.27
N ARG A 121 -14.39 -4.77 -0.97
CA ARG A 121 -14.82 -5.53 -2.16
C ARG A 121 -14.10 -6.87 -2.28
N GLN A 122 -12.78 -6.90 -2.06
CA GLN A 122 -12.01 -8.14 -2.12
C GLN A 122 -12.47 -9.14 -1.06
N THR A 123 -12.70 -8.69 0.17
CA THR A 123 -13.23 -9.55 1.24
C THR A 123 -14.63 -10.05 0.92
N GLU A 124 -15.53 -9.20 0.42
CA GLU A 124 -16.87 -9.61 0.02
C GLU A 124 -16.85 -10.63 -1.12
N THR A 125 -16.00 -10.43 -2.13
CA THR A 125 -15.80 -11.40 -3.22
C THR A 125 -15.26 -12.72 -2.69
N ALA A 126 -14.21 -12.70 -1.87
CA ALA A 126 -13.62 -13.92 -1.28
C ALA A 126 -14.62 -14.67 -0.39
N LEU A 127 -15.43 -13.96 0.41
CA LEU A 127 -16.49 -14.58 1.22
C LEU A 127 -17.58 -15.20 0.34
N THR A 128 -17.95 -14.55 -0.76
CA THR A 128 -18.96 -15.07 -1.69
C THR A 128 -18.44 -16.31 -2.42
N GLU A 129 -17.18 -16.30 -2.85
CA GLU A 129 -16.52 -17.45 -3.46
C GLU A 129 -16.40 -18.61 -2.48
N ALA A 130 -15.98 -18.35 -1.24
CA ALA A 130 -15.87 -19.37 -0.20
C ALA A 130 -17.24 -19.99 0.13
N ARG A 131 -18.31 -19.18 0.20
CA ARG A 131 -19.68 -19.68 0.39
C ARG A 131 -20.12 -20.57 -0.77
N ARG A 132 -19.90 -20.15 -2.01
CA ARG A 132 -20.21 -20.97 -3.20
C ARG A 132 -19.43 -22.28 -3.21
N ALA A 133 -18.14 -22.24 -2.87
CA ALA A 133 -17.32 -23.44 -2.80
C ALA A 133 -17.82 -24.40 -1.71
N HIS A 134 -18.25 -23.87 -0.56
CA HIS A 134 -18.85 -24.67 0.50
C HIS A 134 -20.19 -25.29 0.09
N GLU A 135 -21.09 -24.50 -0.53
CA GLU A 135 -22.37 -25.01 -1.05
C GLU A 135 -22.16 -26.11 -2.11
N GLN A 136 -21.16 -25.94 -2.99
CA GLN A 136 -20.78 -26.96 -3.97
C GLN A 136 -20.24 -28.23 -3.29
N PHE A 137 -19.38 -28.06 -2.29
CA PHE A 137 -18.84 -29.18 -1.51
C PHE A 137 -19.95 -29.97 -0.81
N GLU A 138 -20.93 -29.30 -0.17
CA GLU A 138 -22.08 -29.96 0.46
C GLU A 138 -22.92 -30.74 -0.56
N GLN A 139 -23.21 -30.14 -1.73
CA GLN A 139 -23.94 -30.82 -2.80
C GLN A 139 -23.21 -32.07 -3.31
N GLU A 140 -21.89 -31.97 -3.48
CA GLU A 140 -21.08 -33.13 -3.88
C GLU A 140 -21.05 -34.20 -2.79
N LEU A 141 -20.94 -33.81 -1.52
CA LEU A 141 -20.95 -34.74 -0.39
C LEU A 141 -22.28 -35.48 -0.27
N GLU A 142 -23.41 -34.77 -0.36
CA GLU A 142 -24.76 -35.37 -0.35
C GLU A 142 -24.92 -36.38 -1.51
N ALA A 143 -24.37 -36.07 -2.69
CA ALA A 143 -24.40 -36.99 -3.82
C ALA A 143 -23.59 -38.26 -3.55
N GLU A 144 -22.39 -38.15 -2.96
CA GLU A 144 -21.58 -39.31 -2.59
C GLU A 144 -22.20 -40.12 -1.43
N GLU A 145 -22.87 -39.47 -0.48
CA GLU A 145 -23.62 -40.15 0.59
C GLU A 145 -24.75 -41.02 0.02
N ALA A 146 -25.49 -40.50 -0.97
CA ALA A 146 -26.54 -41.29 -1.65
C ALA A 146 -25.96 -42.50 -2.41
N VAL A 147 -24.76 -42.35 -2.99
CA VAL A 147 -24.03 -43.46 -3.62
C VAL A 147 -23.63 -44.49 -2.58
N LEU A 148 -23.07 -44.05 -1.45
CA LEU A 148 -22.71 -44.92 -0.33
C LEU A 148 -23.93 -45.70 0.20
N GLU A 149 -25.05 -45.04 0.48
CA GLU A 149 -26.28 -45.70 0.94
C GLU A 149 -26.75 -46.78 -0.04
N THR A 150 -26.71 -46.48 -1.34
CA THR A 150 -27.06 -47.44 -2.40
C THR A 150 -26.10 -48.64 -2.40
N LEU A 151 -24.80 -48.39 -2.22
CA LEU A 151 -23.77 -49.44 -2.14
C LEU A 151 -23.95 -50.28 -0.88
N GLU A 152 -24.29 -49.68 0.27
CA GLU A 152 -24.55 -50.37 1.53
C GLU A 152 -25.76 -51.29 1.44
N VAL A 153 -26.89 -50.82 0.88
CA VAL A 153 -28.08 -51.66 0.67
C VAL A 153 -27.75 -52.86 -0.22
N ARG A 154 -26.98 -52.65 -1.30
CA ARG A 154 -26.53 -53.74 -2.18
C ARG A 154 -25.58 -54.70 -1.47
N ALA A 155 -24.63 -54.18 -0.70
CA ALA A 155 -23.69 -54.98 0.08
C ALA A 155 -24.43 -55.84 1.12
N ALA A 156 -25.39 -55.25 1.85
CA ALA A 156 -26.21 -55.95 2.82
C ALA A 156 -27.03 -57.07 2.17
N GLY A 157 -27.63 -56.81 1.00
CA GLY A 157 -28.31 -57.82 0.20
C GLY A 157 -27.40 -58.99 -0.19
N LEU A 158 -26.22 -58.69 -0.74
CA LEU A 158 -25.24 -59.73 -1.14
C LEU A 158 -24.73 -60.53 0.07
N LEU A 159 -24.40 -59.87 1.18
CA LEU A 159 -23.90 -60.51 2.39
C LEU A 159 -24.97 -61.29 3.16
N SER A 160 -26.26 -60.98 2.98
CA SER A 160 -27.35 -61.72 3.62
C SER A 160 -27.38 -63.20 3.24
N ALA A 161 -26.95 -63.54 2.01
CA ALA A 161 -26.79 -64.92 1.55
C ALA A 161 -25.65 -65.67 2.26
N TYR A 162 -24.71 -64.93 2.88
CA TYR A 162 -23.51 -65.45 3.53
C TYR A 162 -23.56 -65.16 5.04
N GLY A 163 -24.39 -65.90 5.78
CA GLY A 163 -24.58 -65.70 7.22
C GLY A 163 -23.31 -65.83 8.09
N GLY A 164 -22.25 -66.48 7.60
CA GLY A 164 -20.92 -66.49 8.24
C GLY A 164 -20.18 -65.16 8.07
N TRP A 165 -20.20 -64.60 6.86
CA TRP A 165 -19.56 -63.33 6.52
C TRP A 165 -20.25 -62.14 7.20
N ARG A 166 -21.59 -62.17 7.32
CA ARG A 166 -22.34 -61.17 8.10
C ARG A 166 -21.87 -61.11 9.55
N ARG A 167 -21.57 -62.26 10.17
CA ARG A 167 -21.03 -62.34 11.54
C ARG A 167 -19.59 -61.84 11.64
N LEU A 168 -18.78 -62.04 10.61
CA LEU A 168 -17.41 -61.52 10.54
C LEU A 168 -17.39 -60.01 10.36
N ALA A 169 -18.21 -59.47 9.45
CA ALA A 169 -18.35 -58.04 9.22
C ALA A 169 -18.82 -57.31 10.50
N ALA A 170 -19.83 -57.86 11.20
CA ALA A 170 -20.31 -57.29 12.46
C ALA A 170 -19.29 -57.35 13.63
N ARG A 171 -18.21 -58.14 13.48
CA ARG A 171 -17.14 -58.25 14.49
C ARG A 171 -15.91 -57.42 14.17
N GLN A 172 -15.79 -56.90 12.95
CA GLN A 172 -14.74 -55.94 12.63
C GLN A 172 -15.12 -54.62 13.28
N THR A 173 -14.36 -54.22 14.29
CA THR A 173 -14.36 -52.85 14.80
C THR A 173 -13.83 -51.92 13.71
N ALA A 174 -14.29 -50.66 13.72
CA ALA A 174 -13.86 -49.66 12.75
C ALA A 174 -12.33 -49.69 12.57
N PRO A 175 -11.83 -49.54 11.32
CA PRO A 175 -10.40 -49.53 11.07
C PRO A 175 -9.71 -48.44 11.90
N GLU A 176 -8.47 -48.74 12.28
CA GLU A 176 -7.52 -47.83 12.91
C GLU A 176 -7.49 -46.49 12.12
N GLU A 177 -7.41 -45.36 12.83
CA GLU A 177 -7.55 -43.98 12.32
C GLU A 177 -7.08 -43.84 10.85
N LEU A 178 -8.03 -43.67 9.94
CA LEU A 178 -7.74 -43.37 8.55
C LEU A 178 -7.14 -41.96 8.49
N GLU A 179 -5.90 -41.85 8.01
CA GLU A 179 -5.27 -40.57 7.71
C GLU A 179 -6.04 -39.89 6.56
N LEU A 180 -6.89 -38.93 6.91
CA LEU A 180 -7.63 -38.12 5.95
C LEU A 180 -6.76 -36.96 5.44
N PRO A 181 -6.82 -36.62 4.15
CA PRO A 181 -6.22 -35.39 3.63
C PRO A 181 -6.76 -34.14 4.34
N GLU A 182 -5.93 -33.10 4.53
CA GLU A 182 -6.38 -31.84 5.16
C GLU A 182 -7.36 -31.04 4.28
N GLU A 183 -7.18 -31.08 2.96
CA GLU A 183 -7.98 -30.33 1.99
C GLU A 183 -9.34 -31.01 1.73
N PRO A 184 -10.48 -30.31 1.86
CA PRO A 184 -11.82 -30.88 1.68
C PRO A 184 -12.00 -31.56 0.32
N SER A 185 -11.53 -30.93 -0.76
CA SER A 185 -11.61 -31.50 -2.11
C SER A 185 -10.85 -32.82 -2.25
N ALA A 186 -9.72 -32.96 -1.55
CA ALA A 186 -8.95 -34.19 -1.50
C ALA A 186 -9.65 -35.27 -0.67
N GLN A 187 -10.40 -34.90 0.37
CA GLN A 187 -11.22 -35.85 1.14
C GLN A 187 -12.36 -36.43 0.30
N LEU A 188 -13.05 -35.61 -0.51
CA LEU A 188 -14.09 -36.10 -1.43
C LEU A 188 -13.52 -37.04 -2.49
N GLU A 189 -12.38 -36.71 -3.07
CA GLU A 189 -11.73 -37.57 -4.05
C GLU A 189 -11.28 -38.90 -3.42
N PHE A 190 -10.77 -38.87 -2.19
CA PHE A 190 -10.45 -40.06 -1.44
C PHE A 190 -11.69 -40.93 -1.19
N LEU A 191 -12.81 -40.33 -0.77
CA LEU A 191 -14.10 -41.02 -0.61
C LEU A 191 -14.54 -41.69 -1.91
N ARG A 192 -14.53 -40.97 -3.03
CA ARG A 192 -14.88 -41.49 -4.37
C ARG A 192 -14.04 -42.71 -4.76
N GLN A 193 -12.74 -42.65 -4.50
CA GLN A 193 -11.83 -43.78 -4.78
C GLN A 193 -12.17 -45.01 -3.92
N TRP A 194 -12.48 -44.82 -2.64
CA TRP A 194 -12.90 -45.90 -1.75
C TRP A 194 -14.25 -46.50 -2.16
N LEU A 195 -15.23 -45.66 -2.50
CA LEU A 195 -16.53 -46.12 -3.02
C LEU A 195 -16.36 -46.93 -4.31
N ALA A 196 -15.52 -46.45 -5.25
CA ALA A 196 -15.23 -47.18 -6.48
C ALA A 196 -14.51 -48.51 -6.24
N GLN A 197 -13.61 -48.58 -5.25
CA GLN A 197 -12.97 -49.83 -4.85
C GLN A 197 -13.97 -50.80 -4.20
N ALA A 198 -14.85 -50.30 -3.34
CA ALA A 198 -15.92 -51.08 -2.72
C ALA A 198 -16.87 -51.65 -3.78
N GLU A 199 -17.26 -50.85 -4.77
CA GLU A 199 -18.09 -51.30 -5.89
C GLU A 199 -17.41 -52.41 -6.70
N LYS A 200 -16.13 -52.25 -7.04
CA LYS A 200 -15.33 -53.30 -7.71
C LYS A 200 -15.21 -54.58 -6.87
N ALA A 201 -15.06 -54.45 -5.56
CA ALA A 201 -15.03 -55.59 -4.63
C ALA A 201 -16.39 -56.31 -4.60
N MET A 202 -17.50 -55.57 -4.54
CA MET A 202 -18.84 -56.14 -4.60
C MET A 202 -19.14 -56.83 -5.94
N GLY A 203 -18.67 -56.27 -7.06
CA GLY A 203 -18.79 -56.92 -8.37
C GLY A 203 -18.11 -58.30 -8.40
N ARG A 204 -16.94 -58.43 -7.77
CA ARG A 204 -16.24 -59.73 -7.60
C ARG A 204 -17.01 -60.68 -6.68
N LEU A 205 -17.57 -60.17 -5.57
CA LEU A 205 -18.41 -60.97 -4.67
C LEU A 205 -19.69 -61.49 -5.35
N ARG A 206 -20.28 -60.72 -6.26
CA ARG A 206 -21.44 -61.16 -7.05
C ARG A 206 -21.11 -62.36 -7.93
N LEU A 207 -19.91 -62.42 -8.51
CA LEU A 207 -19.46 -63.60 -9.28
C LEU A 207 -19.30 -64.84 -8.39
N LEU A 208 -18.92 -64.65 -7.12
CA LEU A 208 -18.84 -65.72 -6.12
C LEU A 208 -20.20 -66.24 -5.66
N PHE A 209 -21.31 -65.54 -5.95
CA PHE A 209 -22.66 -66.05 -5.67
C PHE A 209 -23.01 -67.30 -6.49
N LEU A 210 -22.42 -67.46 -7.68
CA LEU A 210 -22.66 -68.64 -8.54
C LEU A 210 -22.39 -69.96 -7.80
N PRO A 211 -21.21 -70.16 -7.15
CA PRO A 211 -20.96 -71.35 -6.34
C PRO A 211 -21.97 -71.58 -5.20
N VAL A 212 -22.54 -70.54 -4.61
CA VAL A 212 -23.55 -70.69 -3.54
C VAL A 212 -24.85 -71.27 -4.07
N VAL A 213 -25.27 -70.91 -5.28
CA VAL A 213 -26.47 -71.50 -5.91
C VAL A 213 -26.26 -73.00 -6.14
N PHE A 214 -25.07 -73.42 -6.56
CA PHE A 214 -24.70 -74.84 -6.71
C PHE A 214 -24.66 -75.60 -5.38
N ARG A 215 -24.59 -74.92 -4.24
CA ARG A 215 -24.68 -75.56 -2.92
C ARG A 215 -26.12 -75.90 -2.54
N TYR A 216 -27.06 -74.99 -2.79
CA TYR A 216 -28.45 -75.17 -2.39
C TYR A 216 -29.24 -76.06 -3.35
N VAL A 217 -28.87 -76.08 -4.63
CA VAL A 217 -29.47 -76.99 -5.61
C VAL A 217 -28.58 -78.24 -5.70
N PRO A 218 -29.09 -79.43 -5.30
CA PRO A 218 -28.33 -80.66 -5.42
C PRO A 218 -27.76 -80.87 -6.83
N TRP A 219 -26.50 -81.30 -6.93
CA TRP A 219 -25.79 -81.46 -8.21
C TRP A 219 -26.53 -82.35 -9.22
N TRP A 220 -27.33 -83.32 -8.73
CA TRP A 220 -28.13 -84.21 -9.57
C TRP A 220 -29.27 -83.49 -10.30
N LEU A 221 -29.85 -82.42 -9.74
CA LEU A 221 -30.87 -81.61 -10.43
C LEU A 221 -30.25 -80.86 -11.61
N TRP A 222 -29.05 -80.30 -11.43
CA TRP A 222 -28.34 -79.67 -12.53
C TRP A 222 -27.94 -80.67 -13.61
N LEU A 223 -27.47 -81.86 -13.23
CA LEU A 223 -27.18 -82.92 -14.18
C LEU A 223 -28.44 -83.32 -14.97
N ALA A 224 -29.57 -83.48 -14.28
CA ALA A 224 -30.86 -83.77 -14.91
C ALA A 224 -31.27 -82.69 -15.90
N PHE A 225 -31.14 -81.40 -15.55
CA PHE A 225 -31.43 -80.28 -16.45
C PHE A 225 -30.52 -80.27 -17.69
N ILE A 226 -29.21 -80.50 -17.51
CA ILE A 226 -28.25 -80.52 -18.62
C ILE A 226 -28.55 -81.68 -19.57
N VAL A 227 -28.82 -82.88 -19.03
CA VAL A 227 -29.15 -84.08 -19.82
C VAL A 227 -30.49 -83.92 -20.53
N ALA A 228 -31.53 -83.43 -19.83
CA ALA A 228 -32.84 -83.18 -20.42
C ALA A 228 -32.77 -82.11 -21.52
N GLY A 229 -32.00 -81.04 -21.32
CA GLY A 229 -31.78 -80.00 -22.33
C GLY A 229 -31.10 -80.52 -23.60
N HIS A 230 -30.05 -81.36 -23.44
CA HIS A 230 -29.39 -81.98 -24.59
C HIS A 230 -30.29 -83.02 -25.28
N ALA A 231 -31.05 -83.81 -24.52
CA ALA A 231 -32.03 -84.74 -25.08
C ALA A 231 -33.11 -83.98 -25.88
N ALA A 232 -33.64 -82.89 -25.36
CA ALA A 232 -34.58 -82.04 -26.08
C ALA A 232 -33.96 -81.45 -27.36
N ALA A 233 -32.70 -80.99 -27.30
CA ALA A 233 -32.00 -80.47 -28.47
C ALA A 233 -31.74 -81.51 -29.58
N VAL A 234 -31.52 -82.77 -29.20
CA VAL A 234 -31.25 -83.86 -30.16
C VAL A 234 -32.53 -84.48 -30.70
N TYR A 235 -33.58 -84.61 -29.89
CA TYR A 235 -34.79 -85.36 -30.25
C TYR A 235 -36.00 -84.48 -30.56
N VAL A 236 -36.17 -83.35 -29.86
CA VAL A 236 -37.39 -82.52 -29.95
C VAL A 236 -37.23 -81.38 -30.94
N LEU A 237 -36.07 -80.70 -30.95
CA LEU A 237 -35.80 -79.60 -31.90
C LEU A 237 -35.87 -80.00 -33.39
N PRO A 238 -35.41 -81.19 -33.81
CA PRO A 238 -35.52 -81.62 -35.21
C PRO A 238 -36.98 -81.82 -35.67
N GLU A 239 -37.85 -82.32 -34.78
CA GLU A 239 -39.28 -82.48 -35.07
C GLU A 239 -39.98 -81.13 -35.26
N MET A 240 -39.42 -80.06 -34.69
CA MET A 240 -39.88 -78.69 -34.86
C MET A 240 -39.27 -77.97 -36.07
N GLY A 241 -38.53 -78.68 -36.94
CA GLY A 241 -37.95 -78.14 -38.17
C GLY A 241 -36.72 -77.24 -37.96
N MET A 242 -36.13 -77.24 -36.76
CA MET A 242 -34.90 -76.51 -36.46
C MET A 242 -33.66 -77.38 -36.75
N ALA A 243 -32.52 -76.73 -37.03
CA ALA A 243 -31.28 -77.41 -37.38
C ALA A 243 -30.83 -78.40 -36.29
N SER A 244 -30.87 -79.70 -36.61
CA SER A 244 -30.46 -80.77 -35.69
C SER A 244 -28.95 -80.73 -35.46
N TRP A 245 -28.52 -80.81 -34.20
CA TRP A 245 -27.11 -80.90 -33.87
C TRP A 245 -26.58 -82.31 -34.15
N PRO A 246 -25.41 -82.46 -34.81
CA PRO A 246 -24.81 -83.78 -35.01
C PRO A 246 -24.46 -84.40 -33.66
N LEU A 247 -24.86 -85.66 -33.44
CA LEU A 247 -24.59 -86.47 -32.24
C LEU A 247 -23.17 -86.32 -31.66
N PRO A 248 -22.08 -86.41 -32.46
CA PRO A 248 -20.72 -86.25 -31.91
C PRO A 248 -20.39 -84.83 -31.43
N ALA A 249 -21.11 -83.80 -31.89
CA ALA A 249 -21.00 -82.46 -31.34
C ALA A 249 -21.77 -82.35 -30.01
N ALA A 250 -22.98 -82.94 -29.93
CA ALA A 250 -23.79 -82.93 -28.72
C ALA A 250 -23.14 -83.70 -27.55
N VAL A 251 -22.47 -84.82 -27.81
CA VAL A 251 -21.74 -85.57 -26.78
C VAL A 251 -20.53 -84.79 -26.25
N ARG A 252 -19.80 -84.09 -27.13
CA ARG A 252 -18.67 -83.24 -26.72
C ARG A 252 -19.12 -82.03 -25.90
N SER A 253 -20.20 -81.36 -26.31
CA SER A 253 -20.75 -80.24 -25.54
C SER A 253 -21.24 -80.70 -24.17
N LEU A 254 -21.90 -81.86 -24.09
CA LEU A 254 -22.35 -82.46 -22.83
C LEU A 254 -21.17 -82.71 -21.89
N GLY A 255 -20.08 -83.30 -22.39
CA GLY A 255 -18.86 -83.52 -21.61
C GLY A 255 -18.26 -82.23 -21.05
N CYS A 256 -18.20 -81.16 -21.86
CA CYS A 256 -17.74 -79.84 -21.42
C CYS A 256 -18.64 -79.24 -20.33
N TRP A 257 -19.96 -79.34 -20.47
CA TRP A 257 -20.91 -78.84 -19.48
C TRP A 257 -20.82 -79.61 -18.15
N VAL A 258 -20.70 -80.94 -18.19
CA VAL A 258 -20.52 -81.76 -16.98
C VAL A 258 -19.17 -81.45 -16.30
N GLY A 259 -18.10 -81.30 -17.08
CA GLY A 259 -16.78 -80.90 -16.55
C GLY A 259 -16.80 -79.53 -15.89
N ALA A 260 -17.43 -78.53 -16.53
CA ALA A 260 -17.60 -77.19 -15.97
C ALA A 260 -18.44 -77.21 -14.68
N LEU A 261 -19.51 -78.02 -14.65
CA LEU A 261 -20.35 -78.19 -13.47
C LEU A 261 -19.58 -78.80 -12.29
N LEU A 262 -18.76 -79.81 -12.55
CA LEU A 262 -17.91 -80.43 -11.52
C LEU A 262 -16.86 -79.45 -10.96
N LEU A 263 -16.23 -78.65 -11.84
CA LEU A 263 -15.31 -77.60 -11.42
C LEU A 263 -16.00 -76.54 -10.54
N LEU A 264 -17.17 -76.06 -10.95
CA LEU A 264 -17.98 -75.11 -10.17
C LEU A 264 -18.40 -75.68 -8.81
N TRP A 265 -18.78 -76.97 -8.78
CA TRP A 265 -19.15 -77.66 -7.54
C TRP A 265 -17.96 -77.82 -6.58
N LEU A 266 -16.78 -78.18 -7.10
CA LEU A 266 -15.54 -78.28 -6.30
C LEU A 266 -15.11 -76.92 -5.73
N VAL A 267 -15.14 -75.87 -6.55
CA VAL A 267 -14.83 -74.50 -6.11
C VAL A 267 -15.84 -74.03 -5.06
N GLY A 268 -17.14 -74.31 -5.25
CA GLY A 268 -18.18 -74.00 -4.26
C GLY A 268 -18.02 -74.74 -2.94
N ARG A 269 -17.44 -75.94 -2.94
CA ARG A 269 -17.14 -76.71 -1.72
C ARG A 269 -15.93 -76.17 -0.96
N GLN A 270 -14.95 -75.57 -1.62
CA GLN A 270 -13.74 -75.05 -0.97
C GLN A 270 -13.90 -73.62 -0.41
N LEU A 271 -14.81 -72.82 -0.97
CA LEU A 271 -15.04 -71.42 -0.58
C LEU A 271 -15.99 -71.24 0.63
N GLY A 272 -16.65 -72.30 1.10
CA GLY A 272 -17.59 -72.28 2.22
C GLY A 272 -17.07 -73.05 3.42
#